data_AF-A0A0Q9W8Q0-F1
#
_entry.id   AF-A0A0Q9W8Q0-F1
#
_cell.length_a   1.000
_cell.length_b   1.000
_cell.length_c   1.000
_cell.angle_alpha   90.00
_cell.angle_beta   90.00
_cell.angle_gamma   90.00
#
_symmetry.space_group_name_H-M   'P 1'
#
loop_
_entity.id
_entity.type
_entity.pdbx_description
1 polymer ?
#
loop_
_entity_poly.entity_id
_entity_poly.type
_entity_poly.pdbx_seq_one_letter_code
_entity_poly.pdbx_strand_id
1 'polypeptide(L)'
;MANMYKPNALDREFDEFWTKVNCFAVMDFPYDQRCEFVRNANNCVYGTNFVPYMHLLACDFKCRNVFEEYIFVTLFLILCFELLLFLSHVVRLYYTPALKAVSRMLHMNEHLAGVTIMALGNTLPDMIANMCAIYDDAPIFGNCLSSALFVTMFTGGLVCYLSPFRMSPYDTVRDLLFFIFGVLLLEYAIITEESISITECILMMTVYVIYLIVNVIDVYIINRNLKSLRREIDALYELPQSDDVKQKREALESTYKLLSQDDRVTILQRKSYQNDNRTFSFLTKVGGERVTIDINANRNMHYTRAPSKNHRLFQEFFSAILPIKMNEWRQATMLLRAYYIARAPVVFLSVIYIPLVDYELKKNGWSKLLNCIQIFLNPAFTITMGKAMVFRDRSMLWYYNIPYDFKYGLYSLVVTVPIAIVVFFHSNTSAPPPYHWMFTIMNLTGSMFAIFQSATEITLITGVLGFMLKVPSDFMGATVSCLAHSLGDLVANASMALQGYEKMAYAAAIGSPFFSILLGTGSVFAAKKLLGISTSMHNLIGSYGENAFVLLILGLLSTLLWTSVLNFNARRSVGIFSMSIYGLYIIFSILIKSEIIHPYNVDAFLTSSHA
;
A
#
# COMPACT_ATOMS: atom_id res chain seq x y z
N MET A 1 28.80 29.88 45.22
CA MET A 1 28.14 29.88 43.90
C MET A 1 28.84 28.83 43.07
N ALA A 2 28.19 27.70 42.80
CA ALA A 2 28.76 26.68 41.93
C ALA A 2 28.97 27.29 40.54
N ASN A 3 30.18 27.17 40.01
CA ASN A 3 30.50 27.62 38.65
C ASN A 3 29.56 26.92 37.68
N MET A 4 28.70 27.71 37.01
CA MET A 4 27.82 27.22 35.96
C MET A 4 28.68 26.71 34.82
N TYR A 5 28.71 25.39 34.63
CA TYR A 5 29.45 24.73 33.55
C TYR A 5 29.03 25.33 32.21
N LYS A 6 29.98 25.96 31.51
CA LYS A 6 29.77 26.39 30.12
C LYS A 6 30.29 25.28 29.22
N PRO A 7 29.43 24.65 28.40
CA PRO A 7 29.84 23.55 27.54
C PRO A 7 30.85 24.02 26.49
N ASN A 8 31.89 23.22 26.33
CA ASN A 8 33.00 23.44 25.41
C ASN A 8 32.58 23.03 23.98
N ALA A 9 33.36 23.40 22.96
CA ALA A 9 33.07 22.98 21.58
C ALA A 9 33.01 21.44 21.43
N LEU A 10 33.88 20.73 22.15
CA LEU A 10 33.92 19.27 22.21
C LEU A 10 32.66 18.66 22.86
N ASP A 11 32.09 19.31 23.89
CA ASP A 11 30.85 18.83 24.50
C ASP A 11 29.67 18.99 23.55
N ARG A 12 29.66 20.08 22.77
CA ARG A 12 28.65 20.28 21.72
C ARG A 12 28.78 19.26 20.60
N GLU A 13 30.00 18.95 20.16
CA GLU A 13 30.23 17.88 19.18
C GLU A 13 29.83 16.50 19.72
N PHE A 14 30.05 16.23 21.01
CA PHE A 14 29.65 14.98 21.65
C PHE A 14 28.14 14.86 21.84
N ASP A 15 27.46 15.95 22.19
CA ASP A 15 25.99 16.00 22.22
C ASP A 15 25.41 15.82 20.81
N GLU A 16 26.02 16.45 19.79
CA GLU A 16 25.66 16.23 18.40
C GLU A 16 25.91 14.79 17.93
N PHE A 17 26.96 14.13 18.42
CA PHE A 17 27.26 12.73 18.09
C PHE A 17 26.10 11.81 18.44
N TRP A 18 25.53 11.91 19.65
CA TRP A 18 24.40 11.06 20.06
C TRP A 18 23.13 11.31 19.26
N THR A 19 22.99 12.51 18.66
CA THR A 19 21.89 12.82 17.74
C THR A 19 22.11 12.30 16.33
N LYS A 20 23.37 12.16 15.88
CA LYS A 20 23.73 11.75 14.51
C LYS A 20 24.11 10.28 14.40
N VAL A 21 24.48 9.61 15.49
CA VAL A 21 24.99 8.23 15.45
C VAL A 21 23.89 7.26 15.03
N ASN A 22 24.19 6.39 14.06
CA ASN A 22 23.26 5.35 13.64
C ASN A 22 23.07 4.34 14.77
N CYS A 23 21.81 4.06 15.12
CA CYS A 23 21.49 3.08 16.16
C CYS A 23 22.12 1.71 15.91
N PHE A 24 22.29 1.38 14.64
CA PHE A 24 22.89 0.14 14.20
C PHE A 24 24.33 -0.02 14.73
N ALA A 25 25.11 1.04 14.96
CA ALA A 25 26.48 0.92 15.50
C ALA A 25 26.59 0.11 16.82
N VAL A 26 25.48 -0.06 17.55
CA VAL A 26 25.37 -0.94 18.74
C VAL A 26 26.00 -2.32 18.56
N MET A 27 25.87 -2.96 17.39
CA MET A 27 26.36 -4.33 17.23
C MET A 27 27.88 -4.43 17.18
N ASP A 28 28.58 -3.33 16.88
CA ASP A 28 30.04 -3.27 16.90
C ASP A 28 30.59 -3.14 18.33
N PHE A 29 29.74 -2.77 19.30
CA PHE A 29 30.11 -2.72 20.71
C PHE A 29 30.02 -4.10 21.37
N PRO A 30 30.88 -4.37 22.37
CA PRO A 30 30.79 -5.57 23.18
C PRO A 30 29.47 -5.61 23.96
N TYR A 31 28.96 -6.82 24.20
CA TYR A 31 27.59 -7.06 24.69
C TYR A 31 27.25 -6.31 26.00
N ASP A 32 28.22 -6.08 26.87
CA ASP A 32 28.09 -5.36 28.14
C ASP A 32 27.80 -3.85 27.97
N GLN A 33 28.32 -3.24 26.90
CA GLN A 33 28.19 -1.80 26.65
C GLN A 33 27.00 -1.44 25.75
N ARG A 34 26.39 -2.43 25.09
CA ARG A 34 25.28 -2.21 24.13
C ARG A 34 24.09 -1.49 24.75
N CYS A 35 23.70 -1.82 25.98
CA CYS A 35 22.54 -1.20 26.61
C CYS A 35 22.79 0.28 26.96
N GLU A 36 24.00 0.62 27.39
CA GLU A 36 24.36 2.02 27.68
C GLU A 36 24.34 2.86 26.40
N PHE A 37 24.88 2.32 25.30
CA PHE A 37 24.81 2.97 24.00
C PHE A 37 23.37 3.18 23.53
N VAL A 38 22.51 2.14 23.57
CA VAL A 38 21.11 2.24 23.10
C VAL A 38 20.31 3.27 23.90
N ARG A 39 20.60 3.44 25.18
CA ARG A 39 19.91 4.43 26.04
C ARG A 39 20.31 5.87 25.74
N ASN A 40 21.56 6.08 25.33
CA ASN A 40 22.09 7.41 25.04
C ASN A 40 21.88 7.81 23.57
N ALA A 41 21.85 6.85 22.65
CA ALA A 41 21.66 7.10 21.24
C ALA A 41 20.21 7.44 20.91
N ASN A 42 19.98 8.70 20.55
CA ASN A 42 18.65 9.20 20.18
C ASN A 42 18.08 8.41 19.00
N ASN A 43 18.82 8.19 17.91
CA ASN A 43 18.32 7.45 16.75
C ASN A 43 17.79 6.03 17.06
N CYS A 44 18.21 5.40 18.17
CA CYS A 44 17.66 4.12 18.61
C CYS A 44 16.22 4.20 19.12
N VAL A 45 15.84 5.34 19.67
CA VAL A 45 14.47 5.63 20.13
C VAL A 45 13.61 6.03 18.92
N TYR A 46 14.19 6.80 17.99
CA TYR A 46 13.50 7.40 16.85
C TYR A 46 13.21 6.35 15.76
N GLY A 47 14.08 5.34 15.58
CA GLY A 47 13.87 4.28 14.61
C GLY A 47 12.79 3.25 14.98
N THR A 48 12.08 3.41 16.10
CA THR A 48 11.16 2.37 16.62
C THR A 48 9.71 2.84 16.62
N ASN A 49 8.81 2.08 15.98
CA ASN A 49 7.39 2.42 15.89
C ASN A 49 6.59 1.83 17.06
N PHE A 50 6.28 0.53 17.03
CA PHE A 50 5.57 -0.16 18.11
C PHE A 50 6.48 -0.93 19.05
N VAL A 51 7.54 -1.55 18.54
CA VAL A 51 8.42 -2.38 19.36
C VAL A 51 9.81 -1.78 19.33
N PRO A 52 10.41 -1.45 20.49
CA PRO A 52 11.75 -0.92 20.54
C PRO A 52 12.76 -2.06 20.39
N TYR A 53 12.90 -2.59 19.16
CA TYR A 53 13.66 -3.81 18.87
C TYR A 53 15.09 -3.79 19.42
N MET A 54 15.80 -2.67 19.29
CA MET A 54 17.18 -2.54 19.77
C MET A 54 17.27 -2.44 21.30
N HIS A 55 16.32 -1.76 21.95
CA HIS A 55 16.24 -1.72 23.42
C HIS A 55 15.89 -3.09 24.00
N LEU A 56 14.94 -3.77 23.36
CA LEU A 56 14.51 -5.11 23.73
C LEU A 56 15.70 -6.08 23.68
N LEU A 57 16.48 -6.04 22.59
CA LEU A 57 17.65 -6.87 22.37
C LEU A 57 18.80 -6.54 23.34
N ALA A 58 19.15 -5.25 23.49
CA ALA A 58 20.31 -4.85 24.27
C ALA A 58 20.06 -4.73 25.79
N CYS A 59 18.91 -4.21 26.21
CA CYS A 59 18.63 -3.83 27.59
C CYS A 59 17.69 -4.78 28.35
N ASP A 60 16.59 -5.21 27.72
CA ASP A 60 15.57 -6.03 28.41
C ASP A 60 16.00 -7.50 28.46
N PHE A 61 16.42 -8.05 27.32
CA PHE A 61 16.90 -9.43 27.24
C PHE A 61 18.38 -9.61 27.58
N LYS A 62 19.19 -8.55 27.50
CA LYS A 62 20.62 -8.55 27.81
C LYS A 62 21.36 -9.72 27.16
N CYS A 63 21.27 -9.82 25.83
CA CYS A 63 21.98 -10.86 25.08
C CYS A 63 23.46 -10.85 25.43
N ARG A 64 24.00 -11.98 25.90
CA ARG A 64 25.42 -12.16 26.22
C ARG A 64 26.15 -13.04 25.23
N ASN A 65 25.39 -13.83 24.45
CA ASN A 65 25.91 -14.86 23.57
C ASN A 65 25.29 -14.80 22.18
N VAL A 66 26.06 -15.25 21.18
CA VAL A 66 25.59 -15.40 19.79
C VAL A 66 24.39 -16.36 19.67
N PHE A 67 24.31 -17.38 20.53
CA PHE A 67 23.16 -18.30 20.55
C PHE A 67 21.85 -17.60 20.95
N GLU A 68 21.89 -16.72 21.96
CA GLU A 68 20.74 -15.92 22.36
C GLU A 68 20.35 -14.98 21.22
N GLU A 69 21.34 -14.36 20.56
CA GLU A 69 21.14 -13.52 19.38
C GLU A 69 20.38 -14.23 18.25
N TYR A 70 20.73 -15.50 17.95
CA TYR A 70 19.99 -16.30 16.97
C TYR A 70 18.56 -16.61 17.41
N ILE A 71 18.32 -16.87 18.70
CA ILE A 71 16.95 -17.05 19.22
C ILE A 71 16.13 -15.77 18.95
N PHE A 72 16.69 -14.59 19.18
CA PHE A 72 15.99 -13.33 18.89
C PHE A 72 15.73 -13.13 17.41
N VAL A 73 16.70 -13.41 16.55
CA VAL A 73 16.51 -13.36 15.09
C VAL A 73 15.36 -14.27 14.66
N THR A 74 15.29 -15.50 15.20
CA THR A 74 14.17 -16.41 14.87
C THR A 74 12.83 -15.91 15.38
N LEU A 75 12.76 -15.31 16.57
CA LEU A 75 11.56 -14.70 17.11
C LEU A 75 11.08 -13.52 16.26
N PHE A 76 11.99 -12.65 15.81
CA PHE A 76 11.67 -11.53 14.92
C PHE A 76 11.23 -11.99 13.53
N LEU A 77 11.81 -13.08 13.00
CA LEU A 77 11.33 -13.68 11.76
C LEU A 77 9.91 -14.25 11.91
N ILE A 78 9.58 -14.87 13.04
CA ILE A 78 8.22 -15.33 13.35
C ILE A 78 7.26 -14.13 13.46
N LEU A 79 7.65 -13.08 14.17
CA LEU A 79 6.86 -11.84 14.28
C LEU A 79 6.62 -11.20 12.91
N CYS A 80 7.66 -11.12 12.07
CA CYS A 80 7.56 -10.63 10.69
C CYS A 80 6.57 -11.48 9.89
N PHE A 81 6.66 -12.81 9.98
CA PHE A 81 5.71 -13.71 9.32
C PHE A 81 4.26 -13.51 9.79
N GLU A 82 4.02 -13.33 11.10
CA GLU A 82 2.70 -13.03 11.63
C GLU A 82 2.17 -11.67 11.15
N LEU A 83 3.02 -10.64 11.06
CA LEU A 83 2.65 -9.35 10.48
C LEU A 83 2.30 -9.45 8.99
N LEU A 84 2.99 -10.31 8.23
CA LEU A 84 2.64 -10.60 6.84
C LEU A 84 1.27 -11.27 6.71
N LEU A 85 0.96 -12.21 7.60
CA LEU A 85 -0.37 -12.83 7.66
C LEU A 85 -1.44 -11.80 8.03
N PHE A 86 -1.14 -10.89 8.96
CA PHE A 86 -2.02 -9.77 9.32
C PHE A 86 -2.30 -8.86 8.12
N LEU A 87 -1.24 -8.37 7.47
CA LEU A 87 -1.32 -7.54 6.27
C LEU A 87 -2.17 -8.22 5.18
N SER A 88 -1.87 -9.48 4.87
CA SER A 88 -2.60 -10.24 3.84
C SER A 88 -4.07 -10.46 4.18
N HIS A 89 -4.37 -10.69 5.46
CA HIS A 89 -5.74 -10.84 5.93
C HIS A 89 -6.54 -9.54 5.79
N VAL A 90 -5.98 -8.42 6.25
CA VAL A 90 -6.63 -7.09 6.20
C VAL A 90 -6.88 -6.68 4.75
N VAL A 91 -5.86 -6.78 3.90
CA VAL A 91 -5.96 -6.42 2.49
C VAL A 91 -7.05 -7.21 1.77
N ARG A 92 -7.05 -8.54 1.95
CA ARG A 92 -7.97 -9.43 1.21
C ARG A 92 -9.41 -9.31 1.67
N LEU A 93 -9.68 -9.11 2.96
CA LEU A 93 -11.05 -9.14 3.48
C LEU A 93 -11.67 -7.78 3.77
N TYR A 94 -10.87 -6.76 4.00
CA TYR A 94 -11.35 -5.44 4.42
C TYR A 94 -11.05 -4.38 3.36
N TYR A 95 -9.79 -4.22 2.98
CA TYR A 95 -9.35 -3.18 2.04
C TYR A 95 -9.92 -3.37 0.62
N THR A 96 -9.77 -4.56 0.04
CA THR A 96 -10.22 -4.80 -1.34
C THR A 96 -11.74 -4.68 -1.53
N PRO A 97 -12.62 -5.22 -0.66
CA PRO A 97 -14.05 -4.96 -0.76
C PRO A 97 -14.42 -3.48 -0.56
N ALA A 98 -13.74 -2.78 0.36
CA ALA A 98 -13.97 -1.35 0.58
C ALA A 98 -13.64 -0.53 -0.67
N LEU A 99 -12.50 -0.80 -1.32
CA LEU A 99 -12.14 -0.17 -2.59
C LEU A 99 -13.21 -0.40 -3.65
N LYS A 100 -13.62 -1.65 -3.89
CA LYS A 100 -14.68 -1.97 -4.88
C LYS A 100 -15.97 -1.21 -4.59
N ALA A 101 -16.35 -1.14 -3.32
CA ALA A 101 -17.54 -0.44 -2.86
C ALA A 101 -17.46 1.07 -3.15
N VAL A 102 -16.36 1.73 -2.78
CA VAL A 102 -16.15 3.16 -3.03
C VAL A 102 -16.07 3.46 -4.53
N SER A 103 -15.33 2.67 -5.30
CA SER A 103 -15.20 2.85 -6.76
C SER A 103 -16.56 2.77 -7.46
N ARG A 104 -17.43 1.86 -7.02
CA ARG A 104 -18.80 1.75 -7.54
C ARG A 104 -19.66 2.97 -7.15
N MET A 105 -19.52 3.46 -5.93
CA MET A 105 -20.25 4.64 -5.44
C MET A 105 -19.86 5.92 -6.17
N LEU A 106 -18.58 6.06 -6.50
CA LEU A 106 -18.05 7.18 -7.28
C LEU A 106 -18.29 7.04 -8.79
N HIS A 107 -18.95 5.97 -9.24
CA HIS A 107 -19.23 5.69 -10.65
C HIS A 107 -17.97 5.68 -11.53
N MET A 108 -16.88 5.12 -11.01
CA MET A 108 -15.60 5.03 -11.72
C MET A 108 -15.47 3.70 -12.44
N ASN A 109 -14.68 3.67 -13.51
CA ASN A 109 -14.24 2.43 -14.16
C ASN A 109 -13.10 1.76 -13.35
N GLU A 110 -12.83 0.49 -13.65
CA GLU A 110 -11.78 -0.30 -12.97
C GLU A 110 -10.40 0.39 -13.08
N HIS A 111 -10.08 0.95 -14.25
CA HIS A 111 -8.77 1.57 -14.51
C HIS A 111 -8.56 2.86 -13.69
N LEU A 112 -9.50 3.82 -13.76
CA LEU A 112 -9.44 5.07 -13.01
C LEU A 112 -9.43 4.80 -11.50
N ALA A 113 -10.24 3.84 -11.03
CA ALA A 113 -10.23 3.44 -9.63
C ALA A 113 -8.87 2.94 -9.16
N GLY A 114 -8.13 2.24 -10.03
CA GLY A 114 -6.77 1.76 -9.76
C GLY A 114 -5.78 2.91 -9.65
N VAL A 115 -5.73 3.77 -10.66
CA VAL A 115 -4.81 4.92 -10.75
C VAL A 115 -5.02 5.97 -9.66
N THR A 116 -6.23 6.06 -9.11
CA THR A 116 -6.58 7.12 -8.15
C THR A 116 -6.79 6.56 -6.75
N ILE A 117 -7.92 5.92 -6.46
CA ILE A 117 -8.29 5.50 -5.10
C ILE A 117 -7.30 4.46 -4.56
N MET A 118 -6.97 3.44 -5.36
CA MET A 118 -6.08 2.38 -4.91
C MET A 118 -4.64 2.87 -4.80
N ALA A 119 -4.17 3.65 -5.78
CA ALA A 119 -2.84 4.26 -5.73
C ALA A 119 -2.67 5.21 -4.54
N LEU A 120 -3.61 6.13 -4.32
CA LEU A 120 -3.61 7.05 -3.18
C LEU A 120 -3.74 6.31 -1.85
N GLY A 121 -4.62 5.30 -1.79
CA GLY A 121 -4.84 4.51 -0.58
C GLY A 121 -3.59 3.77 -0.10
N ASN A 122 -2.73 3.41 -1.03
CA ASN A 122 -1.46 2.73 -0.76
C ASN A 122 -0.34 3.72 -0.39
N THR A 123 -0.20 4.81 -1.15
CA THR A 123 0.99 5.66 -1.13
C THR A 123 0.90 6.91 -0.26
N LEU A 124 -0.31 7.36 0.08
CA LEU A 124 -0.48 8.53 0.93
C LEU A 124 0.09 8.31 2.36
N PRO A 125 -0.12 7.14 3.02
CA PRO A 125 0.51 6.86 4.30
C PRO A 125 2.05 6.89 4.22
N ASP A 126 2.61 6.35 3.15
CA ASP A 126 4.05 6.29 2.92
C ASP A 126 4.67 7.68 2.72
N MET A 127 3.98 8.55 1.96
CA MET A 127 4.37 9.96 1.84
C MET A 127 4.43 10.64 3.21
N ILE A 128 3.41 10.43 4.06
CA ILE A 128 3.38 11.00 5.41
C ILE A 128 4.53 10.46 6.25
N ALA A 129 4.87 9.18 6.14
CA ALA A 129 6.02 8.58 6.83
C ALA A 129 7.34 9.24 6.40
N ASN A 130 7.55 9.40 5.09
CA ASN A 130 8.74 10.04 4.55
C ASN A 130 8.85 11.52 4.96
N MET A 131 7.73 12.22 5.07
CA MET A 131 7.69 13.57 5.65
C MET A 131 8.05 13.61 7.14
N CYS A 132 7.64 12.61 7.93
CA CYS A 132 8.01 12.53 9.34
C CYS A 132 9.53 12.28 9.53
N ALA A 133 10.13 11.55 8.59
CA ALA A 133 11.56 11.22 8.53
C ALA A 133 12.41 12.30 7.80
N ILE A 134 11.88 13.51 7.61
CA ILE A 134 12.53 14.55 6.76
C ILE A 134 13.90 15.04 7.26
N TYR A 135 14.22 14.82 8.53
CA TYR A 135 15.51 15.22 9.11
C TYR A 135 16.56 14.11 9.03
N ASP A 136 16.18 12.93 8.55
CA ASP A 136 17.10 11.81 8.41
C ASP A 136 17.87 11.96 7.08
N ASP A 137 19.18 11.71 7.11
CA ASP A 137 20.05 11.71 5.93
C ASP A 137 19.90 10.41 5.10
N ALA A 138 18.68 9.89 5.02
CA ALA A 138 18.38 8.67 4.28
C ALA A 138 18.35 8.94 2.75
N PRO A 139 18.75 7.96 1.92
CA PRO A 139 18.67 8.04 0.46
C PRO A 139 17.22 7.89 -0.03
N ILE A 140 16.39 8.90 0.22
CA ILE A 140 14.95 8.89 -0.05
C ILE A 140 14.66 8.66 -1.54
N PHE A 141 15.44 9.24 -2.47
CA PHE A 141 15.22 9.08 -3.91
C PHE A 141 15.57 7.69 -4.40
N GLY A 142 16.76 7.19 -4.03
CA GLY A 142 17.20 5.86 -4.43
C GLY A 142 16.18 4.82 -3.99
N ASN A 143 15.71 4.91 -2.75
CA ASN A 143 14.67 4.03 -2.23
C ASN A 143 13.33 4.22 -2.97
N CYS A 144 12.93 5.45 -3.28
CA CYS A 144 11.69 5.71 -4.03
C CYS A 144 11.74 5.11 -5.45
N LEU A 145 12.87 5.23 -6.16
CA LEU A 145 13.08 4.68 -7.50
C LEU A 145 13.12 3.14 -7.48
N SER A 146 13.82 2.54 -6.51
CA SER A 146 13.85 1.09 -6.32
C SER A 146 12.47 0.52 -6.00
N SER A 147 11.72 1.20 -5.13
CA SER A 147 10.33 0.86 -4.81
C SER A 147 9.43 0.97 -6.04
N ALA A 148 9.58 2.04 -6.82
CA ALA A 148 8.86 2.22 -8.07
C ALA A 148 9.12 1.08 -9.05
N LEU A 149 10.39 0.71 -9.24
CA LEU A 149 10.81 -0.41 -10.08
C LEU A 149 10.19 -1.73 -9.61
N PHE A 150 10.19 -2.00 -8.30
CA PHE A 150 9.55 -3.18 -7.73
C PHE A 150 8.04 -3.22 -8.01
N VAL A 151 7.32 -2.14 -7.73
CA VAL A 151 5.85 -2.11 -7.92
C VAL A 151 5.50 -2.20 -9.40
N THR A 152 6.22 -1.53 -10.30
CA THR A 152 5.87 -1.57 -11.73
C THR A 152 6.28 -2.87 -12.40
N MET A 153 7.50 -3.34 -12.17
CA MET A 153 8.05 -4.49 -12.90
C MET A 153 7.67 -5.81 -12.22
N PHE A 154 7.89 -5.93 -10.90
CA PHE A 154 7.58 -7.17 -10.21
C PHE A 154 6.08 -7.29 -9.90
N THR A 155 5.47 -6.29 -9.26
CA THR A 155 4.05 -6.35 -8.89
C THR A 155 3.14 -6.28 -10.12
N GLY A 156 3.38 -5.33 -11.05
CA GLY A 156 2.67 -5.27 -12.33
C GLY A 156 2.85 -6.54 -13.17
N GLY A 157 4.07 -7.08 -13.23
CA GLY A 157 4.36 -8.38 -13.85
C GLY A 157 3.59 -9.55 -13.20
N LEU A 158 3.45 -9.54 -11.87
CA LEU A 158 2.69 -10.55 -11.13
C LEU A 158 1.21 -10.51 -11.45
N VAL A 159 0.62 -9.33 -11.60
CA VAL A 159 -0.77 -9.18 -12.05
C VAL A 159 -0.96 -9.86 -13.41
N CYS A 160 -0.09 -9.56 -14.38
CA CYS A 160 -0.13 -10.17 -15.73
C CYS A 160 0.10 -11.70 -15.71
N TYR A 161 0.89 -12.21 -14.77
CA TYR A 161 1.15 -13.64 -14.61
C TYR A 161 -0.05 -14.38 -13.99
N LEU A 162 -0.63 -13.83 -12.92
CA LEU A 162 -1.74 -14.43 -12.19
C LEU A 162 -3.02 -14.49 -13.04
N SER A 163 -3.36 -13.36 -13.67
CA SER A 163 -4.60 -13.20 -14.42
C SER A 163 -4.30 -12.52 -15.76
N PRO A 164 -4.20 -13.26 -16.88
CA PRO A 164 -4.01 -12.66 -18.21
C PRO A 164 -5.27 -11.91 -18.66
N PHE A 165 -5.10 -10.72 -19.26
CA PHE A 165 -6.21 -9.84 -19.62
C PHE A 165 -5.87 -8.88 -20.75
N ARG A 166 -6.91 -8.24 -21.30
CA ARG A 166 -6.76 -7.17 -22.28
C ARG A 166 -6.81 -5.81 -21.59
N MET A 167 -5.77 -5.01 -21.76
CA MET A 167 -5.64 -3.65 -21.26
C MET A 167 -6.43 -2.66 -22.13
N SER A 168 -6.80 -1.50 -21.56
CA SER A 168 -7.37 -0.39 -22.33
C SER A 168 -6.24 0.36 -23.05
N PRO A 169 -6.24 0.41 -24.40
CA PRO A 169 -5.10 0.95 -25.15
C PRO A 169 -4.76 2.39 -24.81
N TYR A 170 -5.79 3.25 -24.80
CA TYR A 170 -5.64 4.68 -24.60
C TYR A 170 -5.15 5.00 -23.19
N ASP A 171 -5.79 4.44 -22.15
CA ASP A 171 -5.44 4.74 -20.76
C ASP A 171 -4.04 4.24 -20.42
N THR A 172 -3.67 3.04 -20.87
CA THR A 172 -2.36 2.45 -20.56
C THR A 172 -1.22 3.23 -21.22
N VAL A 173 -1.36 3.63 -22.50
CA VAL A 173 -0.33 4.43 -23.19
C VAL A 173 -0.20 5.81 -22.54
N ARG A 174 -1.32 6.49 -22.27
CA ARG A 174 -1.33 7.79 -21.60
C ARG A 174 -0.57 7.72 -20.28
N ASP A 175 -0.89 6.73 -19.45
CA ASP A 175 -0.31 6.59 -18.12
C ASP A 175 1.19 6.27 -18.15
N LEU A 176 1.61 5.38 -19.06
CA LEU A 176 3.04 5.10 -19.26
C LEU A 176 3.80 6.33 -19.74
N LEU A 177 3.24 7.14 -20.64
CA LEU A 177 3.89 8.36 -21.13
C LEU A 177 4.02 9.42 -20.03
N PHE A 178 2.97 9.65 -19.25
CA PHE A 178 3.05 10.55 -18.09
C PHE A 178 4.05 10.04 -17.05
N PHE A 179 4.11 8.73 -16.85
CA PHE A 179 5.05 8.17 -15.89
C PHE A 179 6.50 8.31 -16.35
N ILE A 180 6.80 8.00 -17.62
CA ILE A 180 8.13 8.24 -18.21
C ILE A 180 8.48 9.73 -18.09
N PHE A 181 7.56 10.63 -18.42
CA PHE A 181 7.77 12.07 -18.28
C PHE A 181 8.07 12.49 -16.84
N GLY A 182 7.34 11.96 -15.86
CA GLY A 182 7.56 12.28 -14.44
C GLY A 182 8.90 11.77 -13.91
N VAL A 183 9.33 10.59 -14.35
CA VAL A 183 10.64 10.02 -13.99
C VAL A 183 11.77 10.84 -14.61
N LEU A 184 11.66 11.24 -15.88
CA LEU A 184 12.63 12.12 -16.54
C LEU A 184 12.66 13.52 -15.91
N LEU A 185 11.51 14.05 -15.48
CA LEU A 185 11.44 15.34 -14.79
C LEU A 185 12.17 15.28 -13.44
N LEU A 186 12.04 14.18 -12.71
CA LEU A 186 12.79 13.95 -11.47
C LEU A 186 14.30 13.92 -11.73
N GLU A 187 14.75 13.16 -12.73
CA GLU A 187 16.18 13.09 -13.10
C GLU A 187 16.71 14.48 -13.53
N TYR A 188 15.94 15.21 -14.33
CA TYR A 188 16.29 16.58 -14.72
C TYR A 188 16.49 17.49 -13.50
N ALA A 189 15.59 17.44 -12.52
CA ALA A 189 15.69 18.23 -11.30
C ALA A 189 16.90 17.83 -10.43
N ILE A 190 17.35 16.57 -10.53
CA ILE A 190 18.53 16.07 -9.81
C ILE A 190 19.84 16.52 -10.48
N ILE A 191 19.91 16.51 -11.80
CA ILE A 191 21.14 16.80 -12.56
C ILE A 191 21.42 18.31 -12.68
N THR A 192 20.37 19.13 -12.78
CA THR A 192 20.51 20.54 -13.21
C THR A 192 21.09 21.45 -12.13
N GLU A 193 20.82 21.20 -10.84
CA GLU A 193 21.26 22.07 -9.74
C GLU A 193 21.86 21.27 -8.57
N GLU A 194 22.89 21.82 -7.90
CA GLU A 194 23.41 21.26 -6.63
C GLU A 194 22.36 21.30 -5.50
N SER A 195 21.30 22.11 -5.65
CA SER A 195 20.18 22.20 -4.70
C SER A 195 18.84 22.29 -5.44
N ILE A 196 17.86 21.48 -5.05
CA ILE A 196 16.53 21.50 -5.66
C ILE A 196 15.81 22.83 -5.36
N SER A 197 15.26 23.45 -6.39
CA SER A 197 14.46 24.66 -6.30
C SER A 197 13.01 24.37 -5.89
N ILE A 198 12.35 25.33 -5.22
CA ILE A 198 10.92 25.21 -4.89
C ILE A 198 10.08 25.15 -6.17
N THR A 199 10.53 25.82 -7.23
CA THR A 199 9.86 25.84 -8.54
C THR A 199 9.78 24.44 -9.15
N GLU A 200 10.86 23.67 -9.12
CA GLU A 200 10.88 22.28 -9.61
C GLU A 200 9.94 21.39 -8.79
N CYS A 201 9.90 21.57 -7.47
CA CYS A 201 8.97 20.85 -6.60
C CYS A 201 7.51 21.15 -6.98
N ILE A 202 7.17 22.43 -7.17
CA ILE A 202 5.84 22.86 -7.61
C ILE A 202 5.51 22.29 -8.99
N LEU A 203 6.47 22.28 -9.91
CA LEU A 203 6.31 21.72 -11.25
C LEU A 203 5.96 20.23 -11.20
N MET A 204 6.71 19.43 -10.42
CA MET A 204 6.45 18.00 -10.23
C MET A 204 5.04 17.75 -9.67
N MET A 205 4.67 18.49 -8.62
CA MET A 205 3.34 18.39 -8.00
C MET A 205 2.23 18.76 -9.01
N THR A 206 2.45 19.81 -9.81
CA THR A 206 1.49 20.29 -10.80
C THR A 206 1.27 19.28 -11.92
N VAL A 207 2.33 18.62 -12.39
CA VAL A 207 2.24 17.57 -13.42
C VAL A 207 1.36 16.41 -12.94
N TYR A 208 1.49 16.00 -11.67
CA TYR A 208 0.63 14.96 -11.11
C TYR A 208 -0.85 15.39 -11.04
N VAL A 209 -1.12 16.64 -10.65
CA VAL A 209 -2.49 17.19 -10.63
C VAL A 209 -3.08 17.24 -12.05
N ILE A 210 -2.30 17.66 -13.04
CA ILE A 210 -2.73 17.65 -14.45
C ILE A 210 -3.07 16.23 -14.90
N TYR A 211 -2.21 15.25 -14.60
CA TYR A 211 -2.46 13.84 -14.92
C TYR A 211 -3.79 13.34 -14.34
N LEU A 212 -4.09 13.66 -13.08
CA LEU A 212 -5.36 13.29 -12.45
C LEU A 212 -6.56 13.95 -13.14
N ILE A 213 -6.44 15.23 -13.50
CA ILE A 213 -7.51 15.96 -14.20
C ILE A 213 -7.77 15.31 -15.56
N VAL A 214 -6.74 15.00 -16.34
CA VAL A 214 -6.87 14.32 -17.63
C VAL A 214 -7.58 12.97 -17.47
N ASN A 215 -7.16 12.16 -16.50
CA ASN A 215 -7.78 10.87 -16.17
C ASN A 215 -9.29 10.99 -15.88
N VAL A 216 -9.70 11.99 -15.09
CA VAL A 216 -11.10 12.22 -14.74
C VAL A 216 -11.89 12.74 -15.95
N ILE A 217 -11.30 13.62 -16.75
CA ILE A 217 -11.91 14.14 -17.99
C ILE A 217 -12.17 12.99 -18.98
N ASP A 218 -11.24 12.05 -19.13
CA ASP A 218 -11.39 10.93 -20.05
C ASP A 218 -12.58 10.04 -19.69
N VAL A 219 -12.75 9.73 -18.40
CA VAL A 219 -13.92 8.99 -17.91
C VAL A 219 -15.21 9.79 -18.09
N TYR A 220 -15.17 11.11 -17.90
CA TYR A 220 -16.32 11.97 -18.15
C TYR A 220 -16.73 11.97 -19.64
N ILE A 221 -15.76 12.05 -20.55
CA ILE A 221 -15.97 12.00 -22.00
C ILE A 221 -16.56 10.65 -22.40
N ILE A 222 -16.02 9.53 -21.91
CA ILE A 222 -16.53 8.18 -22.19
C ILE A 222 -17.99 8.05 -21.73
N ASN A 223 -18.30 8.48 -20.51
CA ASN A 223 -19.66 8.47 -19.98
C ASN A 223 -20.64 9.29 -20.84
N ARG A 224 -20.21 10.45 -21.34
CA ARG A 224 -21.02 11.29 -22.23
C ARG A 224 -21.23 10.63 -23.58
N ASN A 225 -20.18 10.02 -24.14
CA ASN A 225 -20.24 9.28 -25.40
C ASN A 225 -21.19 8.07 -25.28
N LEU A 226 -21.12 7.30 -24.20
CA LEU A 226 -22.04 6.18 -23.93
C LEU A 226 -23.51 6.63 -23.88
N LYS A 227 -23.81 7.77 -23.25
CA LYS A 227 -25.16 8.35 -23.24
C LYS A 227 -25.61 8.79 -24.63
N SER A 228 -24.71 9.38 -25.41
CA SER A 228 -25.00 9.79 -26.80
C SER A 228 -25.28 8.58 -27.69
N LEU A 229 -24.44 7.54 -27.59
CA LEU A 229 -24.58 6.31 -28.36
C LEU A 229 -25.88 5.59 -28.02
N ARG A 230 -26.26 5.56 -26.72
CA ARG A 230 -27.53 4.99 -26.29
C ARG A 230 -28.73 5.71 -26.91
N ARG A 231 -28.71 7.05 -26.94
CA ARG A 231 -29.77 7.85 -27.59
C ARG A 231 -29.85 7.59 -29.09
N GLU A 232 -28.71 7.45 -29.77
CA GLU A 232 -28.70 7.15 -31.21
C GLU A 232 -29.25 5.74 -31.49
N ILE A 233 -28.91 4.75 -30.65
CA ILE A 233 -29.50 3.41 -30.72
C ILE A 233 -31.01 3.47 -30.51
N ASP A 234 -31.47 4.16 -29.45
CA ASP A 234 -32.90 4.29 -29.14
C ASP A 234 -33.65 5.00 -30.29
N ALA A 235 -33.06 6.02 -30.92
CA ALA A 235 -33.66 6.70 -32.08
C ALA A 235 -33.74 5.80 -33.33
N LEU A 236 -32.78 4.89 -33.53
CA LEU A 236 -32.82 3.92 -34.63
C LEU A 236 -33.92 2.85 -34.43
N TYR A 237 -34.40 2.63 -33.20
CA TYR A 237 -35.55 1.75 -32.95
C TYR A 237 -36.89 2.36 -33.38
N GLU A 238 -36.98 3.69 -33.47
CA GLU A 238 -38.19 4.40 -33.89
C GLU A 238 -38.33 4.47 -35.42
N LEU A 239 -37.24 4.26 -36.16
CA LEU A 239 -37.24 4.31 -37.63
C LEU A 239 -37.77 3.00 -38.27
N PRO A 240 -38.33 3.07 -39.49
CA PRO A 240 -38.73 1.89 -40.25
C PRO A 240 -37.53 0.94 -40.48
N GLN A 241 -37.75 -0.38 -40.36
CA GLN A 241 -36.69 -1.39 -40.56
C GLN A 241 -36.28 -1.50 -42.04
N SER A 242 -35.32 -0.68 -42.46
CA SER A 242 -34.53 -0.89 -43.66
C SER A 242 -33.23 -1.64 -43.34
N ASP A 243 -32.66 -2.33 -44.32
CA ASP A 243 -31.41 -3.09 -44.15
C ASP A 243 -30.24 -2.19 -43.72
N ASP A 244 -30.18 -0.95 -44.22
CA ASP A 244 -29.16 0.05 -43.85
C ASP A 244 -29.25 0.46 -42.38
N VAL A 245 -30.47 0.69 -41.88
CA VAL A 245 -30.73 1.06 -40.47
C VAL A 245 -30.36 -0.09 -39.55
N LYS A 246 -30.65 -1.33 -39.96
CA LYS A 246 -30.27 -2.53 -39.21
C LYS A 246 -28.75 -2.67 -39.10
N GLN A 247 -28.01 -2.50 -40.19
CA GLN A 247 -26.55 -2.59 -40.18
C GLN A 247 -25.93 -1.47 -39.32
N LYS A 248 -26.42 -0.24 -39.43
CA LYS A 248 -25.96 0.88 -38.60
C LYS A 248 -26.21 0.63 -37.11
N ARG A 249 -27.40 0.10 -36.76
CA ARG A 249 -27.74 -0.27 -35.38
C ARG A 249 -26.80 -1.34 -34.84
N GLU A 250 -26.56 -2.42 -35.58
CA GLU A 250 -25.65 -3.49 -35.15
C GLU A 250 -24.22 -2.98 -34.92
N ALA A 251 -23.74 -2.07 -35.78
CA ALA A 251 -22.44 -1.42 -35.60
C ALA A 251 -22.38 -0.56 -34.32
N LEU A 252 -23.39 0.27 -34.07
CA LEU A 252 -23.49 1.09 -32.86
C LEU A 252 -23.65 0.25 -31.59
N GLU A 253 -24.47 -0.81 -31.62
CA GLU A 253 -24.64 -1.75 -30.51
C GLU A 253 -23.35 -2.49 -30.19
N SER A 254 -22.58 -2.89 -31.22
CA SER A 254 -21.27 -3.52 -31.01
C SER A 254 -20.28 -2.56 -30.32
N THR A 255 -20.29 -1.28 -30.73
CA THR A 255 -19.45 -0.22 -30.15
C THR A 255 -19.88 0.10 -28.72
N TYR A 256 -21.19 0.21 -28.48
CA TYR A 256 -21.76 0.41 -27.14
C TYR A 256 -21.42 -0.75 -26.21
N LYS A 257 -21.53 -1.99 -26.67
CA LYS A 257 -21.20 -3.19 -25.89
C LYS A 257 -19.72 -3.23 -25.53
N LEU A 258 -18.83 -2.81 -26.43
CA LEU A 258 -17.39 -2.74 -26.18
C LEU A 258 -17.04 -1.65 -25.14
N LEU A 259 -17.60 -0.45 -25.29
CA LEU A 259 -17.35 0.66 -24.35
C LEU A 259 -18.00 0.44 -22.97
N SER A 260 -19.18 -0.17 -22.93
CA SER A 260 -19.92 -0.37 -21.68
C SER A 260 -19.36 -1.47 -20.79
N GLN A 261 -18.56 -2.41 -21.33
CA GLN A 261 -17.89 -3.44 -20.55
C GLN A 261 -16.97 -2.86 -19.46
N ASP A 262 -16.35 -1.71 -19.74
CA ASP A 262 -15.43 -1.03 -18.84
C ASP A 262 -16.02 0.26 -18.23
N ASP A 263 -17.33 0.50 -18.36
CA ASP A 263 -17.94 1.77 -17.89
C ASP A 263 -17.83 1.93 -16.37
N ARG A 264 -18.07 0.86 -15.61
CA ARG A 264 -18.18 0.90 -14.15
C ARG A 264 -17.63 -0.34 -13.49
N VAL A 265 -17.07 -0.16 -12.29
CA VAL A 265 -16.72 -1.27 -11.40
C VAL A 265 -17.98 -2.07 -11.05
N THR A 266 -18.01 -3.33 -11.49
CA THR A 266 -19.03 -4.31 -11.10
C THR A 266 -18.53 -5.15 -9.93
N ILE A 267 -19.44 -5.68 -9.10
CA ILE A 267 -19.05 -6.55 -7.99
C ILE A 267 -19.06 -8.00 -8.47
N LEU A 268 -17.88 -8.60 -8.51
CA LEU A 268 -17.64 -9.95 -8.99
C LEU A 268 -17.64 -10.93 -7.83
N GLN A 269 -18.17 -12.13 -8.07
CA GLN A 269 -18.10 -13.22 -7.11
C GLN A 269 -16.68 -13.79 -7.03
N ARG A 270 -16.11 -13.87 -5.82
CA ARG A 270 -14.85 -14.60 -5.60
C ARG A 270 -14.99 -16.07 -6.02
N LYS A 271 -14.06 -16.54 -6.85
CA LYS A 271 -13.94 -17.98 -7.13
C LYS A 271 -13.63 -18.70 -5.82
N SER A 272 -14.52 -19.60 -5.39
CA SER A 272 -14.29 -20.45 -4.22
C SER A 272 -13.07 -21.33 -4.51
N TYR A 273 -12.12 -21.37 -3.57
CA TYR A 273 -10.88 -22.16 -3.67
C TYR A 273 -11.13 -23.68 -3.61
N GLN A 274 -12.39 -24.14 -3.60
CA GLN A 274 -12.72 -25.56 -3.50
C GLN A 274 -12.49 -26.28 -4.83
N ASN A 275 -11.46 -27.13 -4.82
CA ASN A 275 -11.17 -28.22 -5.75
C ASN A 275 -11.10 -27.86 -7.23
N ASP A 276 -10.12 -27.05 -7.61
CA ASP A 276 -9.49 -27.24 -8.92
C ASP A 276 -8.29 -28.16 -8.68
N ASN A 277 -8.40 -29.43 -9.09
CA ASN A 277 -7.25 -30.34 -9.21
C ASN A 277 -6.24 -29.66 -10.14
N ARG A 278 -5.25 -28.98 -9.54
CA ARG A 278 -4.28 -28.16 -10.26
C ARG A 278 -3.33 -29.05 -11.06
N THR A 279 -3.68 -29.34 -12.31
CA THR A 279 -2.67 -29.53 -13.34
C THR A 279 -1.98 -28.19 -13.56
N PHE A 280 -0.68 -28.11 -13.23
CA PHE A 280 0.17 -26.98 -13.56
C PHE A 280 0.25 -26.87 -15.08
N SER A 281 -0.66 -26.08 -15.66
CA SER A 281 -0.67 -25.79 -17.09
C SER A 281 0.07 -24.47 -17.34
N PHE A 282 1.15 -24.57 -18.10
CA PHE A 282 1.91 -23.41 -18.60
C PHE A 282 1.15 -22.63 -19.68
N LEU A 283 0.03 -23.16 -20.19
CA LEU A 283 -0.80 -22.48 -21.18
C LEU A 283 -1.56 -21.32 -20.53
N THR A 284 -1.64 -20.20 -21.25
CA THR A 284 -2.45 -19.04 -20.87
C THR A 284 -3.91 -19.47 -20.86
N LYS A 285 -4.50 -19.68 -19.67
CA LYS A 285 -5.94 -19.96 -19.54
C LYS A 285 -6.71 -18.74 -20.04
N VAL A 286 -7.68 -18.96 -20.93
CA VAL A 286 -8.67 -17.94 -21.28
C VAL A 286 -9.43 -17.56 -20.01
N GLY A 287 -9.52 -16.26 -19.71
CA GLY A 287 -10.18 -15.76 -18.50
C GLY A 287 -11.61 -16.31 -18.38
N GLY A 288 -11.91 -16.94 -17.24
CA GLY A 288 -13.25 -17.49 -16.98
C GLY A 288 -14.31 -16.40 -16.89
N GLU A 289 -15.58 -16.80 -17.04
CA GLU A 289 -16.72 -15.88 -17.06
C GLU A 289 -16.83 -15.03 -15.78
N ARG A 290 -17.03 -13.71 -15.94
CA ARG A 290 -17.20 -12.74 -14.84
C ARG A 290 -18.65 -12.79 -14.35
N VAL A 291 -18.89 -13.45 -13.21
CA VAL A 291 -20.22 -13.51 -12.60
C VAL A 291 -20.43 -12.31 -11.68
N THR A 292 -21.41 -11.47 -12.00
CA THR A 292 -21.77 -10.30 -11.20
C THR A 292 -22.78 -10.67 -10.11
N ILE A 293 -22.65 -10.05 -8.93
CA ILE A 293 -23.54 -10.29 -7.79
C ILE A 293 -24.68 -9.27 -7.77
N ASP A 294 -25.90 -9.76 -7.58
CA ASP A 294 -27.05 -8.91 -7.26
C ASP A 294 -27.01 -8.47 -5.79
N ILE A 295 -26.61 -7.22 -5.58
CA ILE A 295 -26.52 -6.59 -4.25
C ILE A 295 -27.88 -6.58 -3.55
N ASN A 296 -28.96 -6.32 -4.29
CA ASN A 296 -30.28 -6.16 -3.68
C ASN A 296 -30.81 -7.48 -3.15
N ALA A 297 -30.55 -8.57 -3.88
CA ALA A 297 -30.84 -9.93 -3.43
C ALA A 297 -30.05 -10.27 -2.15
N ASN A 298 -28.74 -10.02 -2.13
CA ASN A 298 -27.88 -10.28 -0.95
C ASN A 298 -28.26 -9.45 0.28
N ARG A 299 -28.68 -8.20 0.06
CA ARG A 299 -29.15 -7.27 1.11
C ARG A 299 -30.38 -7.81 1.84
N ASN A 300 -31.31 -8.41 1.11
CA ASN A 300 -32.64 -8.79 1.61
C ASN A 300 -32.82 -10.31 1.81
N MET A 301 -31.76 -11.12 1.64
CA MET A 301 -31.82 -12.59 1.65
C MET A 301 -32.49 -13.19 2.91
N HIS A 302 -32.40 -12.53 4.06
CA HIS A 302 -33.02 -12.95 5.32
C HIS A 302 -34.04 -11.94 5.85
N TYR A 303 -34.59 -11.09 4.98
CA TYR A 303 -35.66 -10.17 5.36
C TYR A 303 -36.96 -10.95 5.58
N THR A 304 -37.15 -11.44 6.81
CA THR A 304 -38.45 -11.92 7.27
C THR A 304 -39.22 -10.72 7.82
N ARG A 305 -40.49 -10.55 7.44
CA ARG A 305 -41.33 -9.39 7.80
C ARG A 305 -41.68 -9.31 9.31
N ALA A 306 -41.22 -10.27 10.14
CA ALA A 306 -41.77 -10.55 11.47
C ALA A 306 -40.80 -10.85 12.67
N PRO A 307 -39.48 -10.58 12.66
CA PRO A 307 -38.67 -10.63 13.89
C PRO A 307 -38.59 -9.26 14.58
N SER A 308 -38.38 -9.27 15.90
CA SER A 308 -38.08 -8.04 16.67
C SER A 308 -36.78 -7.39 16.18
N LYS A 309 -36.65 -6.06 16.32
CA LYS A 309 -35.48 -5.29 15.84
C LYS A 309 -34.12 -5.81 16.35
N ASN A 310 -34.12 -6.49 17.49
CA ASN A 310 -32.93 -7.00 18.20
C ASN A 310 -32.88 -8.54 18.25
N HIS A 311 -33.57 -9.24 17.36
CA HIS A 311 -33.56 -10.71 17.36
C HIS A 311 -32.12 -11.24 17.21
N ARG A 312 -31.71 -12.15 18.11
CA ARG A 312 -30.38 -12.81 18.16
C ARG A 312 -29.18 -11.87 18.22
N LEU A 313 -29.33 -10.65 18.75
CA LEU A 313 -28.27 -9.63 18.81
C LEU A 313 -26.91 -10.16 19.34
N PHE A 314 -26.90 -10.74 20.55
CA PHE A 314 -25.66 -11.25 21.15
C PHE A 314 -25.14 -12.50 20.45
N GLN A 315 -26.03 -13.36 19.94
CA GLN A 315 -25.63 -14.55 19.21
C GLN A 315 -24.95 -14.19 17.88
N GLU A 316 -25.48 -13.21 17.14
CA GLU A 316 -24.84 -12.67 15.92
C GLU A 316 -23.50 -11.99 16.26
N PHE A 317 -23.42 -11.26 17.37
CA PHE A 317 -22.19 -10.60 17.82
C PHE A 317 -21.07 -11.60 18.14
N PHE A 318 -21.32 -12.58 19.00
CA PHE A 318 -20.31 -13.59 19.35
C PHE A 318 -19.96 -14.46 18.14
N SER A 319 -20.94 -14.78 17.28
CA SER A 319 -20.67 -15.50 16.03
C SER A 319 -19.83 -14.68 15.03
N ALA A 320 -19.87 -13.34 15.09
CA ALA A 320 -19.08 -12.48 14.22
C ALA A 320 -17.64 -12.32 14.73
N ILE A 321 -17.43 -12.25 16.04
CA ILE A 321 -16.10 -12.09 16.67
C ILE A 321 -15.27 -13.38 16.63
N LEU A 322 -15.93 -14.54 16.65
CA LEU A 322 -15.26 -15.84 16.64
C LEU A 322 -14.36 -15.98 15.40
N PRO A 323 -13.01 -16.04 15.57
CA PRO A 323 -12.09 -16.06 14.44
C PRO A 323 -12.12 -17.39 13.68
N ILE A 324 -12.45 -18.49 14.38
CA ILE A 324 -12.49 -19.84 13.82
C ILE A 324 -13.92 -20.34 13.79
N LYS A 325 -14.45 -20.56 12.58
CA LYS A 325 -15.77 -21.19 12.40
C LYS A 325 -15.66 -22.71 12.57
N MET A 326 -16.57 -23.29 13.34
CA MET A 326 -16.56 -24.74 13.63
C MET A 326 -16.68 -25.62 12.38
N ASN A 327 -17.43 -25.18 11.37
CA ASN A 327 -17.60 -25.95 10.12
C ASN A 327 -16.28 -26.06 9.35
N GLU A 328 -15.52 -24.96 9.25
CA GLU A 328 -14.22 -24.93 8.58
C GLU A 328 -13.18 -25.74 9.37
N TRP A 329 -13.20 -25.65 10.70
CA TRP A 329 -12.30 -26.43 11.58
C TRP A 329 -12.48 -27.94 11.42
N ARG A 330 -13.73 -28.42 11.31
CA ARG A 330 -14.04 -29.85 11.15
C ARG A 330 -13.52 -30.43 9.84
N GLN A 331 -13.49 -29.63 8.78
CA GLN A 331 -13.04 -30.04 7.45
C GLN A 331 -11.53 -29.87 7.24
N ALA A 332 -10.84 -29.20 8.16
CA ALA A 332 -9.44 -28.83 8.02
C ALA A 332 -8.46 -29.97 8.34
N THR A 333 -7.39 -30.06 7.55
CA THR A 333 -6.20 -30.88 7.83
C THR A 333 -5.39 -30.29 8.98
N MET A 334 -4.45 -31.05 9.55
CA MET A 334 -3.62 -30.58 10.68
C MET A 334 -2.85 -29.29 10.38
N LEU A 335 -2.29 -29.16 9.18
CA LEU A 335 -1.60 -27.94 8.74
C LEU A 335 -2.55 -26.75 8.64
N LEU A 336 -3.76 -26.97 8.10
CA LEU A 336 -4.75 -25.91 7.98
C LEU A 336 -5.31 -25.48 9.35
N ARG A 337 -5.41 -26.40 10.31
CA ARG A 337 -5.73 -26.09 11.71
C ARG A 337 -4.66 -25.25 12.37
N ALA A 338 -3.37 -25.57 12.18
CA ALA A 338 -2.27 -24.76 12.68
C ALA A 338 -2.31 -23.33 12.09
N TYR A 339 -2.57 -23.21 10.78
CA TYR A 339 -2.77 -21.91 10.12
C TYR A 339 -3.95 -21.13 10.70
N TYR A 340 -5.09 -21.78 10.99
CA TYR A 340 -6.23 -21.11 11.63
C TYR A 340 -5.93 -20.64 13.05
N ILE A 341 -5.11 -21.36 13.81
CA ILE A 341 -4.66 -20.93 15.13
C ILE A 341 -3.75 -19.71 15.02
N ALA A 342 -2.73 -19.76 14.16
CA ALA A 342 -1.81 -18.63 13.92
C ALA A 342 -2.56 -17.37 13.48
N ARG A 343 -3.54 -17.53 12.59
CA ARG A 343 -4.38 -16.43 12.08
C ARG A 343 -5.44 -15.93 13.08
N ALA A 344 -5.76 -16.68 14.13
CA ALA A 344 -6.83 -16.33 15.07
C ALA A 344 -6.68 -14.95 15.74
N PRO A 345 -5.51 -14.59 16.34
CA PRO A 345 -5.32 -13.26 16.93
C PRO A 345 -5.47 -12.14 15.91
N VAL A 346 -4.92 -12.33 14.70
CA VAL A 346 -5.03 -11.42 13.56
C VAL A 346 -6.48 -11.14 13.20
N VAL A 347 -7.29 -12.20 13.07
CA VAL A 347 -8.72 -12.07 12.71
C VAL A 347 -9.48 -11.38 13.82
N PHE A 348 -9.25 -11.76 15.08
CA PHE A 348 -9.93 -11.18 16.22
C PHE A 348 -9.70 -9.66 16.33
N LEU A 349 -8.43 -9.22 16.24
CA LEU A 349 -8.08 -7.80 16.24
C LEU A 349 -8.73 -7.06 15.06
N SER A 350 -8.67 -7.64 13.86
CA SER A 350 -9.24 -7.03 12.65
C SER A 350 -10.76 -6.87 12.74
N VAL A 351 -11.47 -7.90 13.23
CA VAL A 351 -12.94 -7.88 13.37
C VAL A 351 -13.39 -6.86 14.41
N ILE A 352 -12.67 -6.68 15.50
CA ILE A 352 -13.04 -5.71 16.53
C ILE A 352 -12.80 -4.27 16.03
N TYR A 353 -11.68 -4.05 15.34
CA TYR A 353 -11.25 -2.71 14.94
C TYR A 353 -11.88 -2.20 13.63
N ILE A 354 -12.02 -3.04 12.60
CA ILE A 354 -12.41 -2.60 11.25
C ILE A 354 -13.85 -3.00 10.93
N PRO A 355 -14.75 -2.05 10.63
CA PRO A 355 -16.09 -2.39 10.19
C PRO A 355 -16.07 -3.03 8.81
N LEU A 356 -16.69 -4.21 8.67
CA LEU A 356 -16.73 -4.93 7.41
C LEU A 356 -17.91 -4.47 6.55
N VAL A 357 -17.61 -4.06 5.32
CA VAL A 357 -18.62 -3.84 4.27
C VAL A 357 -18.21 -4.63 3.03
N ASP A 358 -18.86 -5.77 2.85
CA ASP A 358 -18.62 -6.65 1.70
C ASP A 358 -19.97 -7.09 1.12
N TYR A 359 -20.27 -6.59 -0.08
CA TYR A 359 -21.50 -6.90 -0.80
C TYR A 359 -21.57 -8.35 -1.30
N GLU A 360 -20.45 -9.08 -1.28
CA GLU A 360 -20.42 -10.52 -1.57
C GLU A 360 -21.02 -11.34 -0.41
N LEU A 361 -20.97 -10.81 0.81
CA LEU A 361 -21.46 -11.48 2.01
C LEU A 361 -22.95 -11.21 2.25
N LYS A 362 -23.60 -12.15 2.95
CA LYS A 362 -24.99 -12.00 3.42
C LYS A 362 -25.13 -10.72 4.26
N LYS A 363 -26.24 -9.99 4.08
CA LYS A 363 -26.50 -8.70 4.75
C LYS A 363 -25.36 -7.67 4.56
N ASN A 364 -24.55 -7.80 3.52
CA ASN A 364 -23.34 -7.00 3.29
C ASN A 364 -22.32 -7.04 4.45
N GLY A 365 -22.29 -8.14 5.22
CA GLY A 365 -21.44 -8.26 6.42
C GLY A 365 -21.98 -7.58 7.68
N TRP A 366 -23.22 -7.07 7.67
CA TRP A 366 -23.81 -6.33 8.78
C TRP A 366 -24.00 -7.17 10.05
N SER A 367 -23.43 -6.70 11.15
CA SER A 367 -23.74 -7.13 12.51
C SER A 367 -24.02 -5.90 13.37
N LYS A 368 -25.24 -5.79 13.89
CA LYS A 368 -25.72 -4.56 14.55
C LYS A 368 -24.84 -4.12 15.72
N LEU A 369 -24.59 -5.02 16.68
CA LEU A 369 -23.83 -4.68 17.90
C LEU A 369 -22.36 -4.41 17.58
N LEU A 370 -21.76 -5.23 16.70
CA LEU A 370 -20.37 -5.09 16.30
C LEU A 370 -20.12 -3.75 15.60
N ASN A 371 -20.96 -3.41 14.61
CA ASN A 371 -20.84 -2.15 13.88
C ASN A 371 -21.06 -0.94 14.80
N CYS A 372 -21.95 -1.02 15.79
CA CYS A 372 -22.12 0.07 16.77
C CYS A 372 -20.87 0.28 17.64
N ILE A 373 -20.18 -0.80 18.03
CA ILE A 373 -18.91 -0.71 18.78
C ILE A 373 -17.80 -0.10 17.90
N GLN A 374 -17.74 -0.52 16.64
CA GLN A 374 -16.75 -0.04 15.68
C GLN A 374 -16.89 1.45 15.35
N ILE A 375 -18.10 2.04 15.44
CA ILE A 375 -18.33 3.48 15.19
C ILE A 375 -17.42 4.35 16.05
N PHE A 376 -17.24 4.00 17.33
CA PHE A 376 -16.41 4.79 18.23
C PHE A 376 -15.01 4.21 18.41
N LEU A 377 -14.84 2.89 18.29
CA LEU A 377 -13.53 2.26 18.46
C LEU A 377 -12.58 2.61 17.30
N ASN A 378 -13.07 2.57 16.06
CA ASN A 378 -12.22 2.77 14.88
C ASN A 378 -11.61 4.19 14.84
N PRO A 379 -12.37 5.29 14.97
CA PRO A 379 -11.79 6.63 14.97
C PRO A 379 -10.94 6.90 16.20
N ALA A 380 -11.37 6.45 17.39
CA ALA A 380 -10.61 6.68 18.63
C ALA A 380 -9.23 6.02 18.58
N PHE A 381 -9.15 4.79 18.09
CA PHE A 381 -7.89 4.08 17.94
C PHE A 381 -7.00 4.71 16.87
N THR A 382 -7.54 4.97 15.68
CA THR A 382 -6.80 5.60 14.57
C THR A 382 -6.24 6.97 14.95
N ILE A 383 -7.02 7.81 15.65
CA ILE A 383 -6.58 9.15 16.06
C ILE A 383 -5.50 9.05 17.16
N THR A 384 -5.72 8.21 18.17
CA THR A 384 -4.75 8.05 19.27
C THR A 384 -3.41 7.56 18.74
N MET A 385 -3.44 6.52 17.92
CA MET A 385 -2.23 5.89 17.41
C MET A 385 -1.60 6.69 16.27
N GLY A 386 -2.40 7.32 15.42
CA GLY A 386 -1.91 8.24 14.39
C GLY A 386 -1.21 9.47 14.98
N LYS A 387 -1.75 10.07 16.05
CA LYS A 387 -1.09 11.18 16.75
C LYS A 387 0.22 10.74 17.39
N ALA A 388 0.22 9.59 18.06
CA ALA A 388 1.41 9.02 18.69
C ALA A 388 2.53 8.74 17.68
N MET A 389 2.18 8.40 16.43
CA MET A 389 3.14 8.11 15.36
C MET A 389 3.62 9.36 14.62
N VAL A 390 2.70 10.23 14.18
CA VAL A 390 3.02 11.40 13.33
C VAL A 390 3.67 12.52 14.13
N PHE A 391 3.22 12.76 15.37
CA PHE A 391 3.71 13.86 16.22
C PHE A 391 4.53 13.31 17.40
N ARG A 392 5.36 12.32 17.14
CA ARG A 392 6.21 11.71 18.17
C ARG A 392 7.30 12.66 18.62
N ASP A 393 7.39 12.88 19.93
CA ASP A 393 8.57 13.51 20.52
C ASP A 393 9.75 12.57 20.38
N ARG A 394 10.75 13.11 19.69
CA ARG A 394 11.91 12.43 19.17
C ARG A 394 12.73 11.75 20.28
N SER A 395 12.97 12.43 21.40
CA SER A 395 13.80 11.93 22.50
C SER A 395 13.19 10.84 23.39
N MET A 396 11.92 10.46 23.21
CA MET A 396 11.23 9.54 24.12
C MET A 396 10.57 8.36 23.40
N LEU A 397 10.50 7.21 24.09
CA LEU A 397 9.85 6.01 23.58
C LEU A 397 8.34 6.24 23.44
N TRP A 398 7.75 5.70 22.37
CA TRP A 398 6.36 5.93 21.97
C TRP A 398 5.34 5.66 23.09
N TYR A 399 5.58 4.68 23.96
CA TYR A 399 4.64 4.31 25.02
C TYR A 399 4.55 5.32 26.16
N TYR A 400 5.56 6.19 26.34
CA TYR A 400 5.52 7.24 27.36
C TYR A 400 4.46 8.31 27.03
N ASN A 401 4.20 8.53 25.73
CA ASN A 401 3.23 9.51 25.25
C ASN A 401 1.81 8.95 25.11
N ILE A 402 1.60 7.63 25.11
CA ILE A 402 0.26 7.00 25.05
C ILE A 402 -0.75 7.61 26.06
N PRO A 403 -0.44 7.76 27.36
CA PRO A 403 -1.42 8.30 28.31
C PRO A 403 -1.80 9.76 28.02
N TYR A 404 -0.90 10.55 27.42
CA TYR A 404 -1.19 11.92 26.98
C TYR A 404 -2.02 11.91 25.70
N ASP A 405 -1.69 11.01 24.77
CA ASP A 405 -2.28 10.94 23.44
C ASP A 405 -3.67 10.32 23.44
N PHE A 406 -3.95 9.45 24.40
CA PHE A 406 -5.26 8.84 24.61
C PHE A 406 -6.38 9.89 24.80
N LYS A 407 -6.04 11.09 25.28
CA LYS A 407 -6.99 12.22 25.41
C LYS A 407 -7.58 12.63 24.07
N TYR A 408 -6.81 12.58 22.97
CA TYR A 408 -7.30 12.92 21.64
C TYR A 408 -8.28 11.88 21.10
N GLY A 409 -8.04 10.59 21.38
CA GLY A 409 -9.01 9.53 21.14
C GLY A 409 -10.32 9.76 21.90
N LEU A 410 -10.24 10.23 23.15
CA LEU A 410 -11.41 10.52 23.98
C LEU A 410 -12.26 11.68 23.42
N TYR A 411 -11.65 12.70 22.81
CA TYR A 411 -12.40 13.75 22.11
C TYR A 411 -13.26 13.19 20.97
N SER A 412 -12.78 12.16 20.25
CA SER A 412 -13.58 11.52 19.20
C SER A 412 -14.81 10.80 19.74
N LEU A 413 -14.76 10.31 21.00
CA LEU A 413 -15.89 9.63 21.64
C LEU A 413 -17.09 10.56 21.86
N VAL A 414 -16.84 11.85 22.06
CA VAL A 414 -17.90 12.87 22.25
C VAL A 414 -18.86 12.90 21.06
N VAL A 415 -18.36 12.68 19.84
CA VAL A 415 -19.16 12.68 18.61
C VAL A 415 -19.59 11.26 18.22
N THR A 416 -18.69 10.29 18.32
CA THR A 416 -18.93 8.92 17.84
C THR A 416 -19.89 8.12 18.72
N VAL A 417 -19.91 8.34 20.04
CA VAL A 417 -20.83 7.63 20.95
C VAL A 417 -22.29 8.03 20.72
N PRO A 418 -22.66 9.33 20.63
CA PRO A 418 -24.03 9.71 20.24
C PRO A 418 -24.47 9.12 18.90
N ILE A 419 -23.57 9.12 17.90
CA ILE A 419 -23.85 8.52 16.59
C ILE A 419 -24.10 7.01 16.74
N ALA A 420 -23.28 6.30 17.51
CA ALA A 420 -23.45 4.87 17.76
C ALA A 420 -24.79 4.56 18.44
N ILE A 421 -25.22 5.39 19.40
CA ILE A 421 -26.52 5.26 20.07
C ILE A 421 -27.67 5.46 19.08
N VAL A 422 -27.62 6.51 18.25
CA VAL A 422 -28.64 6.77 17.22
C VAL A 422 -28.72 5.62 16.22
N VAL A 423 -27.58 5.12 15.75
CA VAL A 423 -27.51 3.97 14.84
C VAL A 423 -28.07 2.72 15.50
N PHE A 424 -27.81 2.48 16.79
CA PHE A 424 -28.34 1.33 17.52
C PHE A 424 -29.87 1.35 17.61
N PHE A 425 -30.50 2.51 17.82
CA PHE A 425 -31.97 2.60 17.89
C PHE A 425 -32.65 2.55 16.51
N HIS A 426 -32.03 3.14 15.48
CA HIS A 426 -32.59 3.19 14.13
C HIS A 426 -32.43 1.85 13.36
N SER A 427 -31.32 1.14 13.58
CA SER A 427 -30.98 -0.06 12.80
C SER A 427 -31.67 -1.34 13.29
N ASN A 428 -31.78 -2.31 12.38
CA ASN A 428 -32.34 -3.64 12.64
C ASN A 428 -31.28 -4.73 12.43
N THR A 429 -31.45 -5.91 13.05
CA THR A 429 -30.55 -7.06 12.84
C THR A 429 -30.76 -7.77 11.50
N SER A 430 -31.98 -7.76 10.95
CA SER A 430 -32.32 -8.54 9.75
C SER A 430 -31.79 -7.97 8.43
N ALA A 431 -31.65 -6.65 8.32
CA ALA A 431 -31.20 -5.98 7.10
C ALA A 431 -30.30 -4.77 7.45
N PRO A 432 -29.26 -4.50 6.62
CA PRO A 432 -28.39 -3.35 6.83
C PRO A 432 -29.16 -2.03 6.66
N PRO A 433 -28.79 -0.98 7.41
CA PRO A 433 -29.40 0.35 7.28
C PRO A 433 -29.12 0.99 5.91
N PRO A 434 -29.89 2.00 5.47
CA PRO A 434 -29.64 2.69 4.20
C PRO A 434 -28.27 3.37 4.17
N TYR A 435 -27.80 3.90 5.31
CA TYR A 435 -26.48 4.53 5.47
C TYR A 435 -25.33 3.54 5.68
N HIS A 436 -25.53 2.23 5.46
CA HIS A 436 -24.46 1.22 5.61
C HIS A 436 -23.21 1.53 4.79
N TRP A 437 -23.37 2.26 3.69
CA TRP A 437 -22.26 2.71 2.85
C TRP A 437 -21.24 3.60 3.58
N MET A 438 -21.64 4.33 4.63
CA MET A 438 -20.72 5.17 5.41
C MET A 438 -19.68 4.34 6.16
N PHE A 439 -20.03 3.10 6.55
CA PHE A 439 -19.08 2.17 7.16
C PHE A 439 -17.97 1.76 6.18
N THR A 440 -18.18 1.88 4.87
CA THR A 440 -17.14 1.63 3.87
C THR A 440 -16.00 2.65 4.00
N ILE A 441 -16.31 3.92 4.32
CA ILE A 441 -15.30 4.96 4.54
C ILE A 441 -14.49 4.62 5.79
N MET A 442 -15.16 4.25 6.89
CA MET A 442 -14.50 3.81 8.11
C MET A 442 -13.65 2.55 7.90
N ASN A 443 -14.14 1.60 7.10
CA ASN A 443 -13.39 0.40 6.70
C ASN A 443 -12.11 0.80 5.96
N LEU A 444 -12.22 1.68 4.97
CA LEU A 444 -11.08 2.13 4.16
C LEU A 444 -10.03 2.85 5.03
N THR A 445 -10.44 3.81 5.87
CA THR A 445 -9.51 4.49 6.79
C THR A 445 -8.86 3.52 7.78
N GLY A 446 -9.65 2.61 8.38
CA GLY A 446 -9.16 1.64 9.34
C GLY A 446 -8.20 0.62 8.73
N SER A 447 -8.53 0.08 7.55
CA SER A 447 -7.69 -0.89 6.84
C SER A 447 -6.42 -0.25 6.28
N MET A 448 -6.46 0.96 5.73
CA MET A 448 -5.27 1.71 5.33
C MET A 448 -4.31 1.92 6.50
N PHE A 449 -4.83 2.34 7.66
CA PHE A 449 -4.02 2.52 8.86
C PHE A 449 -3.37 1.21 9.34
N ALA A 450 -4.13 0.11 9.33
CA ALA A 450 -3.60 -1.22 9.69
C ALA A 450 -2.53 -1.72 8.70
N ILE A 451 -2.75 -1.52 7.40
CA ILE A 451 -1.79 -1.86 6.34
C ILE A 451 -0.50 -1.08 6.57
N PHE A 452 -0.61 0.24 6.71
CA PHE A 452 0.52 1.13 6.95
C PHE A 452 1.33 0.70 8.17
N GLN A 453 0.68 0.54 9.34
CA GLN A 453 1.37 0.12 10.55
C GLN A 453 2.12 -1.21 10.34
N SER A 454 1.46 -2.20 9.75
CA SER A 454 2.09 -3.51 9.54
C SER A 454 3.28 -3.44 8.57
N ALA A 455 3.17 -2.68 7.47
CA ALA A 455 4.24 -2.51 6.49
C ALA A 455 5.45 -1.77 7.09
N THR A 456 5.24 -0.74 7.90
CA THR A 456 6.34 -0.04 8.56
C THR A 456 7.03 -0.93 9.61
N GLU A 457 6.29 -1.71 10.39
CA GLU A 457 6.89 -2.69 11.32
C GLU A 457 7.72 -3.75 10.60
N ILE A 458 7.22 -4.30 9.49
CA ILE A 458 7.96 -5.27 8.66
C ILE A 458 9.26 -4.64 8.15
N THR A 459 9.21 -3.38 7.71
CA THR A 459 10.39 -2.64 7.21
C THR A 459 11.43 -2.46 8.31
N LEU A 460 11.01 -2.09 9.53
CA LEU A 460 11.91 -1.94 10.68
C LEU A 460 12.55 -3.27 11.09
N ILE A 461 11.75 -4.35 11.22
CA ILE A 461 12.27 -5.68 11.54
C ILE A 461 13.29 -6.12 10.49
N THR A 462 12.98 -5.91 9.22
CA THR A 462 13.86 -6.27 8.10
C THR A 462 15.16 -5.46 8.13
N GLY A 463 15.09 -4.16 8.45
CA GLY A 463 16.27 -3.31 8.63
C GLY A 463 17.17 -3.79 9.77
N VAL A 464 16.58 -4.15 10.92
CA VAL A 464 17.30 -4.75 12.06
C VAL A 464 17.97 -6.06 11.63
N LEU A 465 17.23 -6.97 11.01
CA LEU A 465 17.77 -8.25 10.52
C LEU A 465 18.91 -8.06 9.51
N GLY A 466 18.74 -7.12 8.58
CA GLY A 466 19.74 -6.77 7.58
C GLY A 466 21.05 -6.32 8.22
N PHE A 467 20.95 -5.51 9.27
CA PHE A 467 22.10 -5.06 10.00
C PHE A 467 22.77 -6.16 10.83
N MET A 468 22.00 -7.03 11.49
CA MET A 468 22.54 -8.21 12.21
C MET A 468 23.33 -9.13 11.26
N LEU A 469 22.89 -9.22 10.00
CA LEU A 469 23.59 -9.96 8.94
C LEU A 469 24.78 -9.20 8.33
N LYS A 470 25.17 -8.06 8.89
CA LYS A 470 26.25 -7.18 8.41
C LYS A 470 26.11 -6.77 6.95
N VAL A 471 24.86 -6.52 6.52
CA VAL A 471 24.57 -6.01 5.18
C VAL A 471 24.61 -4.48 5.19
N PRO A 472 25.29 -3.82 4.22
CA PRO A 472 25.33 -2.36 4.13
C PRO A 472 23.94 -1.73 4.05
N SER A 473 23.76 -0.58 4.71
CA SER A 473 22.49 0.17 4.76
C SER A 473 21.94 0.53 3.39
N ASP A 474 22.82 0.93 2.48
CA ASP A 474 22.44 1.44 1.15
C ASP A 474 21.92 0.30 0.26
N PHE A 475 22.56 -0.86 0.33
CA PHE A 475 22.09 -2.07 -0.36
C PHE A 475 20.77 -2.58 0.24
N MET A 476 20.65 -2.57 1.58
CA MET A 476 19.43 -2.97 2.27
C MET A 476 18.26 -2.05 1.90
N GLY A 477 18.50 -0.74 1.89
CA GLY A 477 17.59 0.31 1.45
C GLY A 477 17.05 0.02 0.05
N ALA A 478 17.95 -0.11 -0.92
CA ALA A 478 17.62 -0.29 -2.33
C ALA A 478 16.96 -1.64 -2.69
N THR A 479 17.09 -2.67 -1.85
CA THR A 479 16.60 -4.02 -2.15
C THR A 479 15.48 -4.47 -1.20
N VAL A 480 15.83 -4.93 0.00
CA VAL A 480 14.89 -5.61 0.91
C VAL A 480 13.97 -4.61 1.60
N SER A 481 14.46 -3.43 1.99
CA SER A 481 13.65 -2.39 2.65
C SER A 481 12.59 -1.82 1.72
N CYS A 482 12.93 -1.54 0.46
CA CYS A 482 11.95 -1.11 -0.55
C CYS A 482 10.86 -2.18 -0.78
N LEU A 483 11.25 -3.45 -0.86
CA LEU A 483 10.30 -4.56 -1.00
C LEU A 483 9.38 -4.68 0.22
N ALA A 484 9.93 -4.56 1.43
CA ALA A 484 9.18 -4.63 2.67
C ALA A 484 8.16 -3.48 2.78
N HIS A 485 8.56 -2.28 2.40
CA HIS A 485 7.71 -1.10 2.38
C HIS A 485 6.54 -1.28 1.40
N SER A 486 6.82 -1.71 0.16
CA SER A 486 5.82 -1.87 -0.91
C SER A 486 5.09 -3.22 -0.87
N LEU A 487 5.14 -3.91 0.26
CA LEU A 487 4.52 -5.22 0.40
C LEU A 487 3.00 -5.13 0.51
N GLY A 488 2.49 -4.03 1.08
CA GLY A 488 1.07 -3.69 1.06
C GLY A 488 0.54 -3.63 -0.37
N ASP A 489 1.28 -2.96 -1.26
CA ASP A 489 0.96 -2.82 -2.68
C ASP A 489 0.96 -4.15 -3.41
N LEU A 490 2.00 -4.95 -3.19
CA LEU A 490 2.11 -6.30 -3.78
C LEU A 490 0.88 -7.13 -3.43
N VAL A 491 0.52 -7.18 -2.15
CA VAL A 491 -0.58 -8.00 -1.66
C VAL A 491 -1.94 -7.45 -2.12
N ALA A 492 -2.10 -6.12 -2.16
CA ALA A 492 -3.31 -5.47 -2.65
C ALA A 492 -3.52 -5.74 -4.15
N ASN A 493 -2.51 -5.52 -4.98
CA ASN A 493 -2.58 -5.74 -6.43
C ASN A 493 -2.77 -7.22 -6.76
N ALA A 494 -2.02 -8.13 -6.12
CA ALA A 494 -2.19 -9.57 -6.32
C ALA A 494 -3.58 -10.05 -5.90
N SER A 495 -4.10 -9.57 -4.76
CA SER A 495 -5.43 -9.97 -4.29
C SER A 495 -6.56 -9.43 -5.17
N MET A 496 -6.41 -8.25 -5.77
CA MET A 496 -7.38 -7.69 -6.73
C MET A 496 -7.35 -8.44 -8.06
N ALA A 497 -6.16 -8.78 -8.58
CA ALA A 497 -6.00 -9.58 -9.78
C ALA A 497 -6.63 -10.98 -9.63
N LEU A 498 -6.47 -11.62 -8.47
CA LEU A 498 -7.09 -12.91 -8.16
C LEU A 498 -8.61 -12.84 -8.03
N GLN A 499 -9.15 -11.66 -7.72
CA GLN A 499 -10.59 -11.39 -7.60
C GLN A 499 -11.24 -11.01 -8.93
N GLY A 500 -10.49 -10.92 -10.03
CA GLY A 500 -11.01 -10.54 -11.36
C GLY A 500 -11.00 -9.05 -11.66
N TYR A 501 -10.23 -8.26 -10.88
CA TYR A 501 -10.04 -6.82 -11.06
C TYR A 501 -8.63 -6.51 -11.56
N GLU A 502 -8.16 -7.27 -12.54
CA GLU A 502 -6.79 -7.17 -13.03
C GLU A 502 -6.47 -5.83 -13.71
N LYS A 503 -7.44 -5.21 -14.40
CA LYS A 503 -7.29 -3.85 -14.96
C LYS A 503 -7.02 -2.82 -13.86
N MET A 504 -7.79 -2.90 -12.77
CA MET A 504 -7.63 -2.02 -11.61
C MET A 504 -6.28 -2.24 -10.92
N ALA A 505 -5.88 -3.49 -10.70
CA ALA A 505 -4.61 -3.84 -10.06
C ALA A 505 -3.39 -3.40 -10.87
N TYR A 506 -3.41 -3.59 -12.19
CA TYR A 506 -2.30 -3.17 -13.04
C TYR A 506 -2.22 -1.65 -13.16
N ALA A 507 -3.37 -0.97 -13.28
CA ALA A 507 -3.42 0.49 -13.31
C ALA A 507 -2.91 1.10 -11.99
N ALA A 508 -3.21 0.49 -10.84
CA ALA A 508 -2.63 0.86 -9.55
C ALA A 508 -1.11 0.61 -9.48
N ALA A 509 -0.61 -0.48 -10.09
CA ALA A 509 0.83 -0.75 -10.15
C ALA A 509 1.62 0.30 -10.95
N ILE A 510 0.99 1.03 -11.88
CA ILE A 510 1.58 2.18 -12.58
C ILE A 510 1.35 3.48 -11.78
N GLY A 511 0.11 3.70 -11.31
CA GLY A 511 -0.29 4.94 -10.65
C GLY A 511 0.37 5.16 -9.29
N SER A 512 0.61 4.10 -8.51
CA SER A 512 1.19 4.23 -7.15
C SER A 512 2.63 4.75 -7.20
N PRO A 513 3.54 4.16 -8.00
CA PRO A 513 4.89 4.69 -8.16
C PRO A 513 4.93 6.09 -8.75
N PHE A 514 4.04 6.39 -9.70
CA PHE A 514 3.93 7.73 -10.28
C PHE A 514 3.55 8.79 -9.24
N PHE A 515 2.59 8.49 -8.37
CA PHE A 515 2.26 9.34 -7.22
C PHE A 515 3.45 9.51 -6.27
N SER A 516 4.12 8.41 -5.91
CA SER A 516 5.23 8.45 -4.96
C SER A 516 6.40 9.30 -5.48
N ILE A 517 6.72 9.16 -6.76
CA ILE A 517 7.79 9.92 -7.41
C ILE A 517 7.44 11.41 -7.52
N LEU A 518 6.30 11.78 -8.10
CA LEU A 518 6.00 13.20 -8.29
C LEU A 518 5.52 13.89 -7.02
N LEU A 519 4.48 13.34 -6.40
CA LEU A 519 3.83 13.96 -5.26
C LEU A 519 4.56 13.64 -3.95
N GLY A 520 4.99 12.39 -3.77
CA GLY A 520 5.72 11.95 -2.58
C GLY A 520 7.07 12.66 -2.45
N THR A 521 7.98 12.50 -3.42
CA THR A 521 9.29 13.14 -3.34
C THR A 521 9.19 14.66 -3.43
N GLY A 522 8.41 15.22 -4.37
CA GLY A 522 8.26 16.66 -4.55
C GLY A 522 7.77 17.39 -3.30
N SER A 523 6.87 16.77 -2.53
CA SER A 523 6.39 17.34 -1.27
C SER A 523 7.43 17.27 -0.13
N VAL A 524 8.25 16.20 -0.06
CA VAL A 524 9.38 16.11 0.87
C VAL A 524 10.43 17.18 0.58
N PHE A 525 10.74 17.48 -0.68
CA PHE A 525 11.69 18.55 -1.02
C PHE A 525 11.16 19.93 -0.69
N ALA A 526 9.91 20.21 -1.05
CA ALA A 526 9.26 21.46 -0.68
C ALA A 526 9.36 21.67 0.84
N ALA A 527 9.10 20.63 1.63
CA ALA A 527 9.23 20.68 3.09
C ALA A 527 10.70 20.86 3.55
N LYS A 528 11.68 20.14 2.98
CA LYS A 528 13.12 20.29 3.35
C LYS A 528 13.59 21.71 3.10
N LYS A 529 13.22 22.28 1.95
CA LYS A 529 13.60 23.64 1.56
C LYS A 529 12.92 24.69 2.44
N LEU A 530 11.63 24.53 2.74
CA LEU A 530 10.90 25.43 3.65
C LEU A 530 11.46 25.40 5.08
N LEU A 531 11.99 24.25 5.52
CA LEU A 531 12.65 24.10 6.82
C LEU A 531 14.13 24.54 6.82
N GLY A 532 14.69 24.92 5.65
CA GLY A 532 16.09 25.34 5.54
C GLY A 532 17.11 24.21 5.69
N ILE A 533 16.70 22.96 5.48
CA ILE A 533 17.57 21.78 5.59
C ILE A 533 18.28 21.56 4.24
N SER A 534 19.56 21.90 4.16
CA SER A 534 20.39 21.63 2.98
C SER A 534 21.00 20.22 3.08
N THR A 535 20.51 19.27 2.29
CA THR A 535 21.12 17.94 2.13
C THR A 535 21.79 17.86 0.76
N SER A 536 22.98 17.24 0.67
CA SER A 536 23.63 17.04 -0.64
C SER A 536 22.81 16.08 -1.51
N MET A 537 22.72 16.37 -2.80
CA MET A 537 21.98 15.50 -3.75
C MET A 537 22.54 14.08 -3.81
N HIS A 538 23.86 13.94 -3.66
CA HIS A 538 24.52 12.63 -3.61
C HIS A 538 23.99 11.73 -2.47
N ASN A 539 23.76 12.29 -1.28
CA ASN A 539 23.24 11.53 -0.15
C ASN A 539 21.77 11.12 -0.34
N LEU A 540 21.00 11.88 -1.12
CA LEU A 540 19.59 11.62 -1.38
C LEU A 540 19.36 10.52 -2.43
N ILE A 541 20.26 10.41 -3.42
CA ILE A 541 20.20 9.39 -4.50
C ILE A 541 20.78 8.06 -4.01
N GLY A 542 21.91 8.11 -3.28
CA GLY A 542 22.67 6.94 -2.85
C GLY A 542 23.32 6.18 -4.02
N SER A 543 24.18 5.20 -3.71
CA SER A 543 24.99 4.48 -4.72
C SER A 543 24.19 3.61 -5.70
N TYR A 544 22.92 3.33 -5.40
CA TYR A 544 22.06 2.45 -6.19
C TYR A 544 20.94 3.19 -6.94
N GLY A 545 20.72 4.49 -6.68
CA GLY A 545 19.61 5.26 -7.23
C GLY A 545 19.66 5.40 -8.75
N GLU A 546 20.82 5.74 -9.30
CA GLU A 546 21.02 5.84 -10.76
C GLU A 546 20.74 4.52 -11.48
N ASN A 547 21.18 3.39 -10.90
CA ASN A 547 20.93 2.08 -11.49
C ASN A 547 19.42 1.76 -11.50
N ALA A 548 18.71 2.11 -10.42
CA ALA A 548 17.27 1.93 -10.32
C ALA A 548 16.53 2.81 -11.34
N PHE A 549 16.98 4.05 -11.55
CA PHE A 549 16.46 4.96 -12.56
C PHE A 549 16.58 4.38 -13.97
N VAL A 550 17.79 3.99 -14.39
CA VAL A 550 18.05 3.45 -15.73
C VAL A 550 17.18 2.21 -16.01
N LEU A 551 17.11 1.30 -15.04
CA LEU A 551 16.32 0.07 -15.18
C LEU A 551 14.81 0.33 -15.12
N LEU A 552 14.36 1.38 -14.41
CA LEU A 552 12.96 1.80 -14.41
C LEU A 552 12.55 2.35 -15.78
N ILE A 553 13.34 3.25 -16.36
CA ILE A 553 13.08 3.78 -17.71
C ILE A 553 13.11 2.66 -18.75
N LEU A 554 14.13 1.78 -18.70
CA LEU A 554 14.19 0.61 -19.57
C LEU A 554 12.95 -0.27 -19.43
N GLY A 555 12.52 -0.53 -18.19
CA GLY A 555 11.31 -1.27 -17.88
C GLY A 555 10.06 -0.62 -18.46
N LEU A 556 9.89 0.69 -18.28
CA LEU A 556 8.74 1.45 -18.77
C LEU A 556 8.69 1.49 -20.31
N LEU A 557 9.81 1.77 -20.97
CA LEU A 557 9.90 1.72 -22.44
C LEU A 557 9.62 0.31 -22.96
N SER A 558 10.14 -0.71 -22.29
CA SER A 558 9.83 -2.10 -22.64
C SER A 558 8.35 -2.42 -22.45
N THR A 559 7.71 -1.89 -21.41
CA THR A 559 6.25 -2.03 -21.23
C THR A 559 5.44 -1.37 -22.31
N LEU A 560 5.83 -0.18 -22.75
CA LEU A 560 5.20 0.51 -23.87
C LEU A 560 5.38 -0.27 -25.19
N LEU A 561 6.57 -0.85 -25.40
CA LEU A 561 6.86 -1.64 -26.59
C LEU A 561 6.01 -2.91 -26.65
N TRP A 562 6.02 -3.73 -25.60
CA TRP A 562 5.28 -5.00 -25.65
C TRP A 562 3.77 -4.79 -25.68
N THR A 563 3.24 -3.74 -25.01
CA THR A 563 1.80 -3.42 -25.04
C THR A 563 1.35 -3.07 -26.45
N SER A 564 2.15 -2.31 -27.19
CA SER A 564 1.91 -1.99 -28.60
C SER A 564 2.00 -3.23 -29.50
N VAL A 565 3.06 -4.03 -29.37
CA VAL A 565 3.29 -5.23 -30.21
C VAL A 565 2.24 -6.32 -29.98
N LEU A 566 1.75 -6.48 -28.75
CA LEU A 566 0.81 -7.55 -28.38
C LEU A 566 -0.66 -7.11 -28.41
N ASN A 567 -0.98 -6.01 -29.09
CA ASN A 567 -2.35 -5.46 -29.17
C ASN A 567 -3.01 -5.33 -27.79
N PHE A 568 -2.26 -4.85 -26.80
CA PHE A 568 -2.72 -4.63 -25.42
C PHE A 568 -3.19 -5.89 -24.70
N ASN A 569 -2.75 -7.07 -25.14
CA ASN A 569 -3.06 -8.33 -24.48
C ASN A 569 -1.93 -8.74 -23.52
N ALA A 570 -2.18 -8.61 -22.23
CA ALA A 570 -1.26 -8.96 -21.16
C ALA A 570 -1.25 -10.48 -20.95
N ARG A 571 -0.25 -11.13 -21.55
CA ARG A 571 -0.02 -12.57 -21.44
C ARG A 571 0.87 -12.89 -20.24
N ARG A 572 0.85 -14.14 -19.78
CA ARG A 572 1.74 -14.62 -18.71
C ARG A 572 3.23 -14.47 -19.03
N SER A 573 3.59 -14.64 -20.30
CA SER A 573 4.98 -14.48 -20.78
C SER A 573 5.49 -13.06 -20.56
N VAL A 574 4.63 -12.06 -20.75
CA VAL A 574 4.94 -10.66 -20.49
C VAL A 574 5.15 -10.42 -19.00
N GLY A 575 4.33 -11.03 -18.15
CA GLY A 575 4.50 -10.97 -16.70
C GLY A 575 5.86 -11.51 -16.26
N ILE A 576 6.27 -12.67 -16.77
CA ILE A 576 7.60 -13.25 -16.50
C ILE A 576 8.71 -12.33 -17.01
N PHE A 577 8.57 -11.79 -18.22
CA PHE A 577 9.53 -10.87 -18.79
C PHE A 577 9.71 -9.61 -17.92
N SER A 578 8.61 -8.99 -17.47
CA SER A 578 8.66 -7.81 -16.60
C SER A 578 9.29 -8.12 -15.24
N MET A 579 8.93 -9.25 -14.61
CA MET A 579 9.61 -9.71 -13.38
C MET A 579 11.11 -9.98 -13.60
N SER A 580 11.49 -10.46 -14.78
CA SER A 580 12.91 -10.74 -15.08
C SER A 580 13.75 -9.46 -15.11
N ILE A 581 13.18 -8.32 -15.54
CA ILE A 581 13.85 -7.01 -15.46
C ILE A 581 14.15 -6.65 -14.00
N TYR A 582 13.21 -6.87 -13.09
CA TYR A 582 13.46 -6.67 -11.66
C TYR A 582 14.47 -7.70 -11.10
N GLY A 583 14.42 -8.95 -11.56
CA GLY A 583 15.44 -9.95 -11.23
C GLY A 583 16.84 -9.51 -11.64
N LEU A 584 16.99 -8.91 -12.82
CA LEU A 584 18.25 -8.32 -13.27
C LEU A 584 18.71 -7.19 -12.35
N TYR A 585 17.82 -6.29 -11.92
CA TYR A 585 18.15 -5.24 -10.95
C TYR A 585 18.73 -5.79 -9.65
N ILE A 586 18.14 -6.85 -9.10
CA ILE A 586 18.65 -7.50 -7.88
C ILE A 586 20.02 -8.13 -8.13
N ILE A 587 20.22 -8.79 -9.28
CA ILE A 587 21.53 -9.35 -9.65
C ILE A 587 22.58 -8.23 -9.76
N PHE A 588 22.28 -7.14 -10.46
CA PHE A 588 23.18 -5.98 -10.55
C PHE A 588 23.51 -5.40 -9.17
N SER A 589 22.51 -5.25 -8.30
CA SER A 589 22.72 -4.75 -6.93
C SER A 589 23.65 -5.67 -6.13
N ILE A 590 23.53 -7.00 -6.28
CA ILE A 590 24.39 -7.98 -5.61
C ILE A 590 25.83 -7.95 -6.18
N LEU A 591 25.98 -7.76 -7.49
CA LEU A 591 27.29 -7.65 -8.14
C LEU A 591 28.03 -6.37 -7.72
N ILE A 592 27.31 -5.26 -7.58
CA ILE A 592 27.85 -4.00 -7.05
C ILE A 592 28.26 -4.17 -5.59
N LYS A 593 27.42 -4.81 -4.77
CA LYS A 593 27.77 -5.13 -3.38
C LYS A 593 29.02 -6.01 -3.27
N SER A 594 29.20 -6.95 -4.21
CA SER A 594 30.38 -7.81 -4.27
C SER A 594 31.60 -7.13 -4.89
N GLU A 595 31.52 -5.83 -5.21
CA GLU A 595 32.58 -5.04 -5.85
C GLU A 595 33.05 -5.59 -7.22
N ILE A 596 32.22 -6.39 -7.89
CA ILE A 596 32.53 -6.95 -9.23
C ILE A 596 32.25 -5.92 -10.32
N ILE A 597 31.24 -5.07 -10.13
CA ILE A 597 30.80 -4.04 -11.08
C ILE A 597 30.73 -2.70 -10.35
N HIS A 598 31.24 -1.64 -10.98
CA HIS A 598 31.11 -0.29 -10.44
C HIS A 598 29.67 0.24 -10.61
N PRO A 599 29.13 0.96 -9.62
CA PRO A 599 27.82 1.61 -9.75
C PRO A 599 27.89 2.70 -10.84
N TYR A 600 26.76 3.03 -11.47
CA TYR A 600 26.68 4.12 -12.46
C TYR A 600 26.85 5.52 -11.85
N ASN A 601 26.97 5.64 -10.54
CA ASN A 601 27.22 6.90 -9.85
C ASN A 601 28.67 7.38 -10.12
N VAL A 602 28.83 8.68 -10.38
CA VAL A 602 30.05 9.36 -10.87
C VAL A 602 31.33 8.78 -10.28
N ASP A 603 32.25 8.38 -11.15
CA ASP A 603 33.60 7.95 -10.77
C ASP A 603 34.33 9.08 -10.04
N ALA A 604 34.60 8.90 -8.74
CA ALA A 604 35.48 9.78 -7.98
C ALA A 604 36.90 9.89 -8.59
N PHE A 605 37.29 8.94 -9.45
CA PHE A 605 38.56 8.95 -10.18
C PHE A 605 38.63 10.00 -11.30
N LEU A 606 37.49 10.51 -11.80
CA LEU A 606 37.45 11.52 -12.87
C LEU A 606 37.28 12.95 -12.35
N THR A 607 36.83 13.12 -11.10
CA THR A 607 36.69 14.44 -10.48
C THR A 607 38.01 14.95 -9.88
N SER A 608 38.96 14.07 -9.54
CA SER A 608 40.30 14.49 -9.09
C SER A 608 41.23 14.97 -10.21
N SER A 609 40.85 14.83 -11.48
CA SER A 609 41.63 15.37 -12.62
C SER A 609 41.21 16.78 -13.04
N HIS A 610 40.21 17.37 -12.37
CA HIS A 610 39.70 18.72 -12.68
C HIS A 610 39.64 19.67 -11.47
N ALA A 611 40.33 19.35 -10.37
CA ALA A 611 40.53 20.27 -9.24
C ALA A 611 41.97 20.80 -9.20
#